data_AF-A0A1E3PGR3-F1
#
_entry.id   AF-A0A1E3PGR3-F1
#
_cell.length_a   1.000
_cell.length_b   1.000
_cell.length_c   1.000
_cell.angle_alpha   90.00
_cell.angle_beta   90.00
_cell.angle_gamma   90.00
#
_symmetry.space_group_name_H-M   'P 1'
#
loop_
_entity.id
_entity.type
_entity.pdbx_description
1 polymer ?
#
loop_
_entity_poly.entity_id
_entity_poly.type
_entity_poly.pdbx_seq_one_letter_code
_entity_poly.pdbx_strand_id
1 'polypeptide(L)'
;MIYQGEGYPFILLFKENGVTTKCEFVTRCDDNDLDAHQIMLDMEKVIQKIIIKGSLFNEAMKELTSVKTVNLTIKTQSRKSPHFSLISNGQVQRSVLAFPNEKSVLESFIIVDPREFESENAESGPLDAPASNVAISNTYKFEKVEMARESINLATKVSIRCDIYGVMSIQSMVPVRDGSQSFIDFRFLPLLEDTIEVGI
;
A
#
# COMPACT_ATOMS: atom_id res chain seq x y z
N MET A 1 -10.67 -28.20 -7.50
CA MET A 1 -10.92 -27.09 -8.45
C MET A 1 -10.65 -27.60 -9.85
N ILE A 2 -11.54 -27.35 -10.81
CA ILE A 2 -11.41 -27.83 -12.19
C ILE A 2 -11.69 -26.66 -13.14
N TYR A 3 -10.79 -26.43 -14.09
CA TYR A 3 -10.95 -25.49 -15.20
C TYR A 3 -10.26 -26.08 -16.43
N GLN A 4 -10.98 -26.22 -17.54
CA GLN A 4 -10.50 -26.90 -18.75
C GLN A 4 -9.96 -25.93 -19.82
N GLY A 5 -9.92 -24.64 -19.50
CA GLY A 5 -9.46 -23.59 -20.42
C GLY A 5 -10.60 -22.73 -20.95
N GLU A 6 -10.29 -21.95 -21.97
CA GLU A 6 -11.22 -20.98 -22.56
C GLU A 6 -12.54 -21.63 -23.00
N GLY A 7 -13.65 -20.95 -22.72
CA GLY A 7 -15.01 -21.43 -23.03
C GLY A 7 -15.56 -22.48 -22.05
N TYR A 8 -14.76 -23.02 -21.13
CA TYR A 8 -15.22 -23.97 -20.12
C TYR A 8 -15.55 -23.28 -18.79
N PRO A 9 -16.54 -23.74 -18.03
CA PRO A 9 -16.83 -23.18 -16.73
C PRO A 9 -15.74 -23.50 -15.71
N PHE A 10 -15.59 -22.63 -14.72
CA PHE A 10 -14.81 -22.90 -13.53
C PHE A 10 -15.66 -23.70 -12.54
N ILE A 11 -15.16 -24.85 -12.10
CA ILE A 11 -15.91 -25.77 -11.23
C ILE A 11 -15.22 -25.92 -9.88
N LEU A 12 -15.97 -25.65 -8.81
CA LEU A 12 -15.60 -25.97 -7.43
C LEU A 12 -16.35 -27.22 -6.97
N LEU A 13 -15.59 -28.18 -6.44
CA LEU A 13 -16.13 -29.40 -5.84
C LEU A 13 -15.78 -29.38 -4.36
N PHE A 14 -16.79 -29.37 -3.51
CA PHE A 14 -16.66 -29.50 -2.07
C PHE A 14 -17.08 -30.90 -1.65
N LYS A 15 -16.30 -31.56 -0.81
CA LYS A 15 -16.64 -32.88 -0.27
C LYS A 15 -16.50 -32.84 1.24
N GLU A 16 -17.61 -33.07 1.94
CA GLU A 16 -17.67 -33.06 3.40
C GLU A 16 -18.66 -34.13 3.87
N ASN A 17 -18.24 -34.97 4.83
CA ASN A 17 -19.08 -36.01 5.45
C ASN A 17 -19.84 -36.91 4.45
N GLY A 18 -19.20 -37.25 3.33
CA GLY A 18 -19.80 -38.09 2.28
C GLY A 18 -20.72 -37.35 1.30
N VAL A 19 -21.08 -36.09 1.58
CA VAL A 19 -21.81 -35.21 0.65
C VAL A 19 -20.82 -34.54 -0.29
N THR A 20 -21.18 -34.46 -1.57
CA THR A 20 -20.41 -33.73 -2.59
C THR A 20 -21.26 -32.63 -3.19
N THR A 21 -20.77 -31.39 -3.12
CA THR A 21 -21.41 -30.21 -3.71
C THR A 21 -20.59 -29.73 -4.90
N LYS A 22 -21.23 -29.59 -6.06
CA LYS A 22 -20.64 -29.03 -7.28
C LYS A 22 -21.18 -27.62 -7.51
N CYS A 23 -20.28 -26.64 -7.54
CA CYS A 23 -20.57 -25.27 -7.95
C CYS A 23 -19.94 -25.02 -9.32
N GLU A 24 -20.69 -24.45 -10.26
CA GLU A 24 -20.26 -24.20 -11.62
C GLU A 24 -20.40 -22.70 -11.93
N PHE A 25 -19.30 -22.08 -12.35
CA PHE A 25 -19.21 -20.65 -12.60
C PHE A 25 -18.87 -20.42 -14.08
N VAL A 26 -19.71 -19.67 -14.77
CA VAL A 26 -19.46 -19.27 -16.16
C VAL A 26 -18.28 -18.30 -16.19
N THR A 27 -17.27 -18.59 -17.02
CA THR A 27 -16.11 -17.72 -17.21
C THR A 27 -16.33 -16.77 -18.37
N ARG A 28 -15.79 -15.55 -18.28
CA ARG A 28 -15.77 -14.59 -19.38
C ARG A 28 -14.32 -14.23 -19.71
N CYS A 29 -14.02 -14.10 -21.00
CA CYS A 29 -12.85 -13.36 -21.45
C CYS A 29 -13.29 -11.91 -21.64
N ASP A 30 -12.66 -10.99 -20.91
CA ASP A 30 -12.79 -9.57 -21.22
C ASP A 30 -11.69 -9.25 -22.24
N ASP A 31 -12.06 -8.88 -23.47
CA ASP A 31 -11.13 -8.50 -24.56
C ASP A 31 -10.45 -7.13 -24.31
N ASN A 32 -10.81 -6.45 -23.21
CA ASN A 32 -10.11 -5.25 -22.79
C ASN A 32 -8.81 -5.67 -22.11
N ASP A 33 -7.67 -5.20 -22.60
CA ASP A 33 -6.35 -5.40 -21.99
C ASP A 33 -6.39 -5.07 -20.49
N LEU A 34 -6.62 -6.08 -19.65
CA LEU A 34 -6.54 -5.96 -18.19
C LEU A 34 -5.13 -5.49 -17.77
N ASP A 35 -4.14 -5.72 -18.63
CA ASP A 35 -2.76 -5.28 -18.49
C ASP A 35 -2.59 -3.76 -18.69
N ALA A 36 -3.47 -3.09 -19.45
CA ALA A 36 -3.38 -1.65 -19.73
C ALA A 36 -3.74 -0.76 -18.52
N HIS A 37 -4.32 -1.35 -17.47
CA HIS A 37 -4.75 -0.65 -16.25
C HIS A 37 -4.06 -1.13 -14.97
N GLN A 38 -3.05 -1.99 -15.10
CA GLN A 38 -2.35 -2.48 -13.92
C GLN A 38 -1.43 -1.39 -13.35
N ILE A 39 -1.68 -1.00 -12.10
CA ILE A 39 -0.82 -0.08 -11.36
C ILE A 39 0.52 -0.77 -11.09
N MET A 40 1.59 -0.25 -11.70
CA MET A 40 2.95 -0.79 -11.55
C MET A 40 3.73 0.00 -10.51
N LEU A 41 4.23 -0.71 -9.51
CA LEU A 41 5.20 -0.18 -8.55
C LEU A 41 6.60 -0.42 -9.12
N ASP A 42 7.40 0.64 -9.27
CA ASP A 42 8.79 0.52 -9.68
C ASP A 42 9.64 0.02 -8.51
N MET A 43 9.95 -1.28 -8.52
CA MET A 43 10.68 -1.95 -7.45
C MET A 43 12.14 -1.47 -7.31
N GLU A 44 12.73 -0.98 -8.40
CA GLU A 44 14.11 -0.47 -8.38
C GLU A 44 14.16 0.94 -7.79
N LYS A 45 13.04 1.67 -7.84
CA LYS A 45 12.92 3.05 -7.36
C LYS A 45 12.05 3.19 -6.11
N VAL A 46 12.03 2.16 -5.25
CA VAL A 46 11.34 2.23 -3.95
C VAL A 46 12.10 3.14 -2.98
N ILE A 47 11.50 4.27 -2.64
CA ILE A 47 12.07 5.27 -1.71
C ILE A 47 11.53 5.17 -0.29
N GLN A 48 10.40 4.51 -0.10
CA GLN A 48 9.81 4.33 1.23
C GLN A 48 9.45 2.86 1.43
N LYS A 49 9.89 2.26 2.54
CA LYS A 49 9.47 0.92 2.97
C LYS A 49 9.25 0.89 4.48
N ILE A 50 8.04 0.49 4.87
CA ILE A 50 7.63 0.36 6.27
C ILE A 50 7.05 -1.05 6.45
N ILE A 51 7.44 -1.74 7.51
CA ILE A 51 6.76 -2.96 7.95
C ILE A 51 6.19 -2.69 9.34
N ILE A 52 4.86 -2.75 9.46
CA ILE A 52 4.10 -2.48 10.68
C ILE A 52 3.27 -3.72 11.07
N LYS A 53 3.00 -3.91 12.36
CA LYS A 53 2.08 -4.94 12.84
C LYS A 53 0.68 -4.75 12.24
N GLY A 54 0.09 -5.82 11.70
CA GLY A 54 -1.20 -5.76 11.03
C GLY A 54 -2.34 -5.29 11.94
N SER A 55 -2.36 -5.72 13.20
CA SER A 55 -3.35 -5.28 14.20
C SER A 55 -3.33 -3.77 14.41
N LEU A 56 -2.14 -3.17 14.52
CA LEU A 56 -1.97 -1.75 14.75
C LEU A 56 -2.35 -0.91 13.52
N PHE A 57 -1.98 -1.38 12.32
CA PHE A 57 -2.40 -0.71 11.09
C PHE A 57 -3.91 -0.83 10.86
N ASN A 58 -4.53 -1.95 11.24
CA ASN A 58 -5.99 -2.12 11.21
C ASN A 58 -6.71 -1.14 12.15
N GLU A 59 -6.20 -0.94 13.36
CA GLU A 59 -6.74 0.07 14.30
C GLU A 59 -6.67 1.47 13.70
N ALA A 60 -5.53 1.82 13.07
CA ALA A 60 -5.37 3.09 12.38
C ALA A 60 -6.36 3.26 11.22
N MET A 61 -6.58 2.21 10.40
CA MET A 61 -7.58 2.24 9.33
C MET A 61 -8.99 2.47 9.88
N LYS A 62 -9.36 1.84 11.00
CA LYS A 62 -10.66 2.06 11.67
C LYS A 62 -10.82 3.49 12.17
N GLU A 63 -9.77 4.06 12.75
CA GLU A 63 -9.78 5.46 13.19
C GLU A 63 -9.94 6.42 12.00
N LEU A 64 -9.21 6.19 10.90
CA LEU A 64 -9.33 6.97 9.67
C LEU A 64 -10.75 6.91 9.08
N THR A 65 -11.41 5.74 9.12
CA THR A 65 -12.82 5.59 8.74
C THR A 65 -13.74 6.38 9.68
N SER A 66 -13.51 6.29 11.00
CA SER A 66 -14.32 6.97 12.02
C SER A 66 -14.31 8.49 11.86
N VAL A 67 -13.14 9.07 11.56
CA VAL A 67 -13.00 10.52 11.31
C VAL A 67 -13.43 10.95 9.89
N LYS A 68 -14.02 10.04 9.10
CA LYS A 68 -14.52 10.29 7.74
C LYS A 68 -13.45 10.89 6.82
N THR A 69 -12.28 10.26 6.80
CA THR A 69 -11.16 10.66 5.95
C THR A 69 -11.56 10.66 4.47
N VAL A 70 -11.29 11.76 3.76
CA VAL A 70 -11.47 11.83 2.30
C VAL A 70 -10.15 11.49 1.60
N ASN A 71 -9.10 12.21 1.99
CA ASN A 71 -7.74 12.03 1.47
C ASN A 71 -6.81 11.60 2.59
N LEU A 72 -6.08 10.51 2.36
CA LEU A 72 -5.08 9.99 3.29
C LEU A 72 -3.68 10.35 2.78
N THR A 73 -2.94 11.16 3.55
CA THR A 73 -1.53 11.43 3.29
C THR A 73 -0.65 10.50 4.13
N ILE A 74 0.22 9.74 3.46
CA ILE A 74 1.26 8.92 4.07
C ILE A 74 2.52 9.77 4.14
N LYS A 75 2.97 10.10 5.35
CA LYS A 75 4.17 10.92 5.56
C LYS A 75 5.25 10.15 6.31
N THR A 76 6.46 10.19 5.79
CA THR A 76 7.66 9.73 6.47
C THR A 76 8.75 10.79 6.48
N GLN A 77 9.61 10.79 7.50
CA GLN A 77 10.71 11.75 7.61
C GLN A 77 11.89 11.18 8.44
N SER A 78 13.12 11.46 8.02
CA SER A 78 14.33 10.83 8.57
C SER A 78 14.79 11.42 9.90
N ARG A 79 14.73 12.75 10.08
CA ARG A 79 15.32 13.43 11.25
C ARG A 79 14.34 13.87 12.33
N LYS A 80 13.12 14.26 11.95
CA LYS A 80 12.13 14.82 12.89
C LYS A 80 11.11 13.77 13.27
N SER A 81 10.84 13.64 14.57
CA SER A 81 9.65 12.95 15.05
C SER A 81 8.39 13.76 14.68
N PRO A 82 7.27 13.11 14.33
CA PRO A 82 7.10 11.66 14.16
C PRO A 82 7.71 11.16 12.85
N HIS A 83 8.38 9.99 12.88
CA HIS A 83 9.05 9.43 11.70
C HIS A 83 8.08 8.85 10.68
N PHE A 84 6.96 8.30 11.13
CA PHE A 84 5.89 7.80 10.29
C PHE A 84 4.55 8.37 10.78
N SER A 85 3.75 8.90 9.88
CA SER A 85 2.41 9.39 10.20
C SER A 85 1.42 9.18 9.06
N LEU A 86 0.18 8.93 9.45
CA LEU A 86 -0.99 8.93 8.60
C LEU A 86 -1.76 10.22 8.88
N ILE A 87 -1.97 11.03 7.85
CA ILE A 87 -2.65 12.31 7.99
C ILE A 87 -3.99 12.19 7.25
N SER A 88 -5.07 12.29 8.00
CA SER A 88 -6.42 12.36 7.48
C SER A 88 -6.74 13.80 7.10
N ASN A 89 -7.13 14.04 5.86
CA ASN A 89 -7.76 15.27 5.42
C ASN A 89 -9.24 14.96 5.12
N GLY A 90 -10.12 15.31 6.06
CA GLY A 90 -11.57 15.32 5.87
C GLY A 90 -12.06 16.68 5.36
N GLN A 91 -13.35 16.80 5.07
CA GLN A 91 -13.94 18.06 4.56
C GLN A 91 -13.83 19.24 5.55
N VAL A 92 -13.79 18.96 6.86
CA VAL A 92 -13.83 19.99 7.91
C VAL A 92 -12.66 19.90 8.88
N GLN A 93 -12.09 18.70 9.07
CA GLN A 93 -11.07 18.46 10.08
C GLN A 93 -9.90 17.66 9.50
N ARG A 94 -8.70 18.02 9.98
CA ARG A 94 -7.48 17.26 9.78
C ARG A 94 -7.14 16.47 11.04
N SER A 95 -6.82 15.20 10.90
CA SER A 95 -6.32 14.35 11.99
C SER A 95 -4.94 13.79 11.64
N VAL A 96 -4.12 13.49 12.64
CA VAL A 96 -2.77 12.95 12.46
C VAL A 96 -2.57 11.77 13.41
N LEU A 97 -2.35 10.58 12.84
CA LEU A 97 -1.96 9.39 13.57
C LEU A 97 -0.45 9.21 13.39
N ALA A 98 0.31 9.25 14.48
CA ALA A 98 1.75 9.12 14.47
C ALA A 98 2.20 7.78 15.07
N PHE A 99 3.15 7.12 14.42
CA PHE A 99 3.70 5.85 14.87
C PHE A 99 5.14 6.04 15.35
N PRO A 100 5.48 5.59 16.57
CA PRO A 100 6.86 5.63 17.04
C PRO A 100 7.73 4.68 16.21
N ASN A 101 8.98 5.06 15.97
CA ASN A 101 9.95 4.20 15.28
C ASN A 101 10.59 3.21 16.26
N GLU A 102 9.76 2.35 16.83
CA GLU A 102 10.16 1.29 17.74
C GLU A 102 9.90 -0.07 17.10
N LYS A 103 10.78 -1.05 17.31
CA LYS A 103 10.60 -2.42 16.76
C LYS A 103 9.32 -3.11 17.21
N SER A 104 8.75 -2.67 18.35
CA SER A 104 7.45 -3.10 18.85
C SER A 104 6.28 -2.66 17.97
N VAL A 105 6.47 -1.61 17.16
CA VAL A 105 5.49 -0.96 16.27
C VAL A 105 5.89 -1.12 14.81
N LEU A 106 7.08 -0.62 14.44
CA LEU A 106 7.68 -0.71 13.11
C LEU A 106 8.82 -1.72 13.10
N GLU A 107 8.62 -2.87 12.46
CA GLU A 107 9.66 -3.87 12.29
C GLU A 107 10.74 -3.44 11.30
N SER A 108 10.36 -2.61 10.33
CA SER A 108 11.26 -2.04 9.33
C SER A 108 10.81 -0.62 8.98
N PHE A 109 11.76 0.28 8.87
CA PHE A 109 11.55 1.66 8.45
C PHE A 109 12.74 2.10 7.62
N ILE A 110 12.55 2.25 6.32
CA ILE A 110 13.57 2.62 5.35
C ILE A 110 13.04 3.78 4.53
N ILE A 111 13.85 4.83 4.42
CA ILE A 111 13.63 5.98 3.56
C ILE A 111 14.92 6.20 2.76
N VAL A 112 14.77 6.39 1.45
CA VAL A 112 15.85 6.75 0.52
C VAL A 112 15.56 8.14 -0.03
N ASP A 113 16.60 8.94 -0.25
CA ASP A 113 16.44 10.26 -0.85
C ASP A 113 16.06 10.11 -2.34
N PRO A 114 14.92 10.64 -2.80
CA PRO A 114 14.51 10.51 -4.21
C PRO A 114 15.55 11.05 -5.20
N ARG A 115 16.38 12.02 -4.77
CA ARG A 115 17.45 12.62 -5.56
C ARG A 115 18.54 11.63 -5.95
N GLU A 116 18.68 10.51 -5.23
CA GLU A 116 19.61 9.44 -5.58
C GLU A 116 19.24 8.78 -6.93
N PHE A 117 17.97 8.83 -7.35
CA PHE A 117 17.50 8.25 -8.62
C PHE A 117 17.51 9.22 -9.81
N GLU A 118 17.68 10.52 -9.55
CA GLU A 118 17.81 11.56 -10.59
C GLU A 118 19.28 11.76 -11.02
N SER A 119 20.20 11.11 -10.31
CA SER A 119 21.64 11.35 -10.26
C SER A 119 22.47 10.40 -11.13
N GLU A 120 22.06 10.07 -12.36
CA GLU A 120 23.01 9.41 -13.28
C GLU A 120 24.15 10.36 -13.71
N ASN A 121 24.02 11.68 -13.46
CA ASN A 121 25.03 12.71 -13.76
C ASN A 121 25.34 13.68 -12.62
N ALA A 122 24.85 13.46 -11.39
CA ALA A 122 25.18 14.37 -10.28
C ALA A 122 26.54 13.98 -9.68
N GLU A 123 27.50 14.89 -9.75
CA GLU A 123 28.74 14.80 -8.97
C GLU A 123 28.37 14.47 -7.52
N SER A 124 29.00 13.42 -6.98
CA SER A 124 28.90 13.04 -5.58
C SER A 124 29.01 14.31 -4.73
N GLY A 125 27.91 14.73 -4.13
CA GLY A 125 27.91 15.88 -3.25
C GLY A 125 28.99 15.71 -2.17
N PRO A 126 29.48 16.80 -1.56
CA PRO A 126 30.56 16.73 -0.58
C PRO A 126 30.32 15.60 0.43
N LEU A 127 31.33 14.77 0.68
CA LEU A 127 31.26 13.60 1.57
C LEU A 127 30.81 13.98 3.01
N ASP A 128 30.91 15.27 3.35
CA ASP A 128 30.55 15.87 4.63
C ASP A 128 29.23 16.68 4.60
N ALA A 129 28.43 16.58 3.54
CA ALA A 129 27.11 17.19 3.51
C ALA A 129 26.24 16.55 4.61
N PRO A 130 25.57 17.34 5.47
CA PRO A 130 24.73 16.77 6.53
C PRO A 130 23.70 15.85 5.90
N ALA A 131 23.66 14.57 6.35
CA ALA A 131 22.74 13.55 5.85
C ALA A 131 21.37 14.16 5.54
N SER A 132 20.94 14.11 4.29
CA SER A 132 19.81 14.89 3.81
C SER A 132 18.59 14.72 4.71
N ASN A 133 17.94 15.83 5.04
CA ASN A 133 16.66 15.78 5.75
C ASN A 133 15.59 15.33 4.75
N VAL A 134 15.46 14.02 4.59
CA VAL A 134 14.48 13.42 3.67
C VAL A 134 13.12 13.37 4.35
N ALA A 135 12.11 13.89 3.66
CA ALA A 135 10.71 13.73 4.00
C ALA A 135 9.93 13.34 2.75
N ILE A 136 9.18 12.23 2.82
CA ILE A 136 8.34 11.74 1.74
C ILE A 136 6.89 11.93 2.18
N SER A 137 6.04 12.45 1.30
CA SER A 137 4.64 12.71 1.58
C SER A 137 3.82 12.52 0.32
N ASN A 138 2.98 11.48 0.29
CA ASN A 138 2.09 11.20 -0.84
C ASN A 138 0.64 11.05 -0.34
N THR A 139 -0.31 11.55 -1.12
CA THR A 139 -1.73 11.56 -0.75
C THR A 139 -2.54 10.66 -1.65
N TYR A 140 -3.52 9.93 -1.09
CA TYR A 140 -4.35 8.96 -1.80
C TYR A 140 -5.82 9.15 -1.46
N LYS A 141 -6.74 8.77 -2.37
CA LYS A 141 -8.17 8.70 -2.06
C LYS A 141 -8.40 7.61 -1.00
N PHE A 142 -8.87 8.00 0.19
CA PHE A 142 -9.00 7.06 1.30
C PHE A 142 -10.00 5.93 0.99
N GLU A 143 -11.10 6.23 0.31
CA GLU A 143 -12.07 5.22 -0.14
C GLU A 143 -11.42 4.05 -0.89
N LYS A 144 -10.37 4.32 -1.69
CA LYS A 144 -9.64 3.26 -2.40
C LYS A 144 -8.73 2.49 -1.47
N VAL A 145 -8.01 3.17 -0.59
CA VAL A 145 -7.14 2.53 0.42
C VAL A 145 -7.95 1.67 1.39
N GLU A 146 -9.16 2.10 1.75
CA GLU A 146 -10.09 1.38 2.63
C GLU A 146 -10.51 0.01 2.07
N MET A 147 -10.47 -0.19 0.76
CA MET A 147 -10.73 -1.51 0.15
C MET A 147 -9.74 -2.59 0.61
N ALA A 148 -8.53 -2.21 1.04
CA ALA A 148 -7.53 -3.14 1.58
C ALA A 148 -7.78 -3.53 3.05
N ARG A 149 -8.78 -2.96 3.72
CA ARG A 149 -9.00 -3.14 5.16
C ARG A 149 -9.22 -4.60 5.56
N GLU A 150 -9.93 -5.38 4.76
CA GLU A 150 -10.17 -6.79 5.07
C GLU A 150 -8.88 -7.61 5.02
N SER A 151 -7.99 -7.37 4.04
CA SER A 151 -6.69 -8.05 4.02
C SER A 151 -5.80 -7.62 5.18
N ILE A 152 -5.82 -6.32 5.52
CA ILE A 152 -5.08 -5.76 6.66
C ILE A 152 -5.56 -6.38 7.98
N ASN A 153 -6.87 -6.54 8.15
CA ASN A 153 -7.48 -7.13 9.34
C ASN A 153 -7.05 -8.60 9.57
N LEU A 154 -6.79 -9.34 8.49
CA LEU A 154 -6.29 -10.72 8.54
C LEU A 154 -4.76 -10.80 8.66
N ALA A 155 -4.04 -9.69 8.49
CA ALA A 155 -2.59 -9.68 8.39
C ALA A 155 -1.90 -9.75 9.75
N THR A 156 -0.83 -10.53 9.84
CA THR A 156 0.12 -10.42 10.97
C THR A 156 1.03 -9.21 10.80
N LYS A 157 1.42 -8.92 9.55
CA LYS A 157 2.29 -7.80 9.17
C LYS A 157 1.78 -7.14 7.90
N VAL A 158 1.95 -5.83 7.82
CA VAL A 158 1.65 -5.04 6.62
C VAL A 158 2.94 -4.34 6.18
N SER A 159 3.32 -4.57 4.92
CA SER A 159 4.41 -3.86 4.25
C SER A 159 3.84 -2.75 3.41
N ILE A 160 4.20 -1.51 3.72
CA ILE A 160 3.83 -0.31 2.96
C ILE A 160 5.07 0.14 2.18
N ARG A 161 4.99 0.14 0.85
CA ARG A 161 6.06 0.58 -0.05
C ARG A 161 5.58 1.72 -0.92
N CYS A 162 6.48 2.65 -1.23
CA CYS A 162 6.22 3.73 -2.18
C CYS A 162 7.45 3.92 -3.07
N ASP A 163 7.22 4.04 -4.38
CA ASP A 163 8.27 4.43 -5.33
C ASP A 163 8.40 5.95 -5.46
N ILE A 164 9.39 6.39 -6.24
CA ILE A 164 9.67 7.81 -6.50
C ILE A 164 8.50 8.55 -7.15
N TYR A 165 7.62 7.85 -7.85
CA TYR A 165 6.48 8.45 -8.54
C TYR A 165 5.26 8.55 -7.63
N GLY A 166 5.37 8.09 -6.39
CA GLY A 166 4.27 8.09 -5.42
C GLY A 166 3.32 6.89 -5.57
N VAL A 167 3.64 5.89 -6.40
CA VAL A 167 2.85 4.66 -6.46
C VAL A 167 3.08 3.88 -5.17
N MET A 168 1.99 3.54 -4.50
CA MET A 168 2.05 2.82 -3.22
C MET A 168 1.57 1.39 -3.34
N SER A 169 2.24 0.48 -2.63
CA SER A 169 1.82 -0.90 -2.39
C SER A 169 1.58 -1.11 -0.90
N ILE A 170 0.41 -1.67 -0.55
CA ILE A 170 0.10 -2.20 0.78
C ILE A 170 -0.02 -3.71 0.65
N GLN A 171 1.02 -4.42 1.10
CA GLN A 171 1.08 -5.87 1.08
C GLN A 171 0.80 -6.43 2.48
N SER A 172 -0.26 -7.22 2.58
CA SER A 172 -0.72 -7.89 3.80
C SER A 172 -0.19 -9.32 3.86
N MET A 173 0.55 -9.69 4.91
CA MET A 173 1.01 -11.06 5.18
C MET A 173 -0.04 -11.79 6.02
N VAL A 174 -0.75 -12.75 5.41
CA VAL A 174 -1.86 -13.48 6.02
C VAL A 174 -1.43 -14.93 6.33
N PRO A 175 -1.53 -15.38 7.59
CA PRO A 175 -1.21 -16.76 7.94
C PRO A 175 -2.29 -17.72 7.41
N VAL A 176 -1.87 -18.86 6.90
CA VAL A 176 -2.74 -19.94 6.44
C VAL A 176 -2.71 -21.09 7.45
N ARG A 177 -3.79 -21.89 7.48
CA ARG A 177 -3.99 -22.96 8.48
C ARG A 177 -2.91 -24.04 8.49
N ASP A 178 -2.21 -24.23 7.38
CA ASP A 178 -1.12 -25.19 7.22
C ASP A 178 0.24 -24.64 7.69
N GLY A 179 0.27 -23.43 8.27
CA GLY A 179 1.48 -22.75 8.71
C GLY A 179 2.20 -21.96 7.61
N SER A 180 1.73 -22.03 6.36
CA SER A 180 2.23 -21.20 5.27
C SER A 180 1.74 -19.75 5.38
N GLN A 181 2.31 -18.87 4.55
CA GLN A 181 1.94 -17.45 4.48
C GLN A 181 1.42 -17.14 3.08
N SER A 182 0.27 -16.48 3.02
CA SER A 182 -0.26 -15.85 1.81
C SER A 182 -0.04 -14.35 1.85
N PHE A 183 0.09 -13.73 0.68
CA PHE A 183 0.27 -12.29 0.54
C PHE A 183 -0.82 -11.70 -0.33
N ILE A 184 -1.41 -10.61 0.13
CA ILE A 184 -2.40 -9.83 -0.64
C ILE A 184 -1.82 -8.43 -0.83
N ASP A 185 -1.66 -7.99 -2.07
CA ASP A 185 -1.06 -6.70 -2.43
C ASP A 185 -2.10 -5.79 -3.08
N PHE A 186 -2.32 -4.63 -2.48
CA PHE A 186 -3.12 -3.55 -3.07
C PHE A 186 -2.19 -2.43 -3.51
N ARG A 187 -2.42 -1.91 -4.72
CA ARG A 187 -1.61 -0.81 -5.28
C ARG A 187 -2.46 0.42 -5.54
N PHE A 188 -1.88 1.59 -5.33
CA PHE A 188 -2.57 2.87 -5.35
C PHE A 188 -1.76 3.90 -6.11
N LEU A 189 -2.43 4.64 -6.99
CA LEU A 189 -1.88 5.85 -7.59
C LEU A 189 -2.05 7.03 -6.61
N PRO A 190 -1.06 7.92 -6.52
CA PRO A 190 -1.19 9.13 -5.72
C PRO A 190 -2.22 10.07 -6.36
N LEU A 191 -2.82 10.92 -5.52
CA LEU A 191 -3.50 12.12 -6.00
C LEU A 191 -2.45 13.08 -6.54
N LEU A 192 -2.60 13.47 -7.79
CA LEU A 192 -1.88 14.62 -8.33
C LEU A 192 -2.43 15.86 -7.62
N GLU A 193 -1.55 16.69 -7.07
CA GLU A 193 -1.96 18.03 -6.67
C GLU A 193 -2.36 18.77 -7.95
N ASP A 194 -3.58 19.32 -7.98
CA ASP A 194 -3.97 20.23 -9.05
C ASP A 194 -2.94 21.37 -9.04
N THR A 195 -2.09 21.41 -10.07
CA THR A 195 -1.22 22.56 -10.29
C THR A 195 -2.15 23.71 -10.55
N ILE A 196 -2.37 24.56 -9.54
CA ILE A 196 -3.06 25.83 -9.73
C ILE A 196 -2.19 26.57 -10.73
N GLU A 197 -2.62 26.61 -11.99
CA GLU A 197 -2.10 27.58 -12.96
C GLU A 197 -2.33 28.95 -12.33
N VAL A 198 -1.25 29.53 -11.81
CA VAL A 198 -1.25 30.91 -11.35
C VAL A 198 -1.44 31.75 -12.61
N GLY A 199 -2.69 32.12 -12.86
CA GLY A 199 -3.05 33.11 -13.87
C GLY A 199 -2.21 34.36 -13.67
N ILE A 200 -1.58 34.77 -14.78
CA ILE A 200 -0.69 35.92 -14.97
C ILE A 200 -1.30 37.20 -14.40
#